data_AF-A0A1H1PMJ1-F1
#
_entry.id   AF-A0A1H1PMJ1-F1
#
_cell.length_a   1.000
_cell.length_b   1.000
_cell.length_c   1.000
_cell.angle_alpha   90.00
_cell.angle_beta   90.00
_cell.angle_gamma   90.00
#
_symmetry.space_group_name_H-M   'P 1'
#
loop_
_entity.id
_entity.type
_entity.pdbx_description
1 polymer ?
#
loop_
_entity_poly.entity_id
_entity_poly.type
_entity_poly.pdbx_seq_one_letter_code
_entity_poly.pdbx_strand_id
1 'polypeptide(L)'
;MFETAFAEDTYKGLTSYPKYLYSKYIYDKKGDKLFQKIMDMPEYYLTSSEFDILKLNADAITNSFSSEDGLDLIELGAGDGKKTKIILKKLIAKNAKFDYLPIDISQNVLDELKDALSYEIPEVNVKVQQGTYFKTLEKLSEYNTRKKVILVLGSNIGNLSHKEAVDFLAHIAKAMSQEDMLFMGFDQKKHPQKILDAYNDPAGITEEFNKNLLVRINTELGGEFNTDNFLHWETYDPETGTAKSFLVSKNQQQVNIKKLGLEINFDAWESIHTEISQKYDDSIVNWLADEAGLLVEKSFSDKENYYKNYIFRRK
;
A
#
# COMPACT_ATOMS: atom_id res chain seq x y z
N MET A 1 -11.10 -23.38 -17.30
CA MET A 1 -11.42 -22.05 -16.74
C MET A 1 -10.78 -22.02 -15.36
N PHE A 2 -10.04 -20.96 -15.01
CA PHE A 2 -9.37 -20.89 -13.72
C PHE A 2 -10.41 -20.75 -12.59
N GLU A 3 -10.18 -21.43 -11.46
CA GLU A 3 -11.11 -21.40 -10.32
C GLU A 3 -11.08 -20.07 -9.55
N THR A 4 -9.95 -19.36 -9.59
CA THR A 4 -9.74 -18.10 -8.87
C THR A 4 -8.92 -17.12 -9.70
N ALA A 5 -9.02 -15.83 -9.39
CA ALA A 5 -8.14 -14.81 -9.97
C ALA A 5 -6.66 -15.09 -9.63
N PHE A 6 -6.37 -15.66 -8.46
CA PHE A 6 -5.01 -16.07 -8.09
C PHE A 6 -4.45 -17.16 -9.02
N ALA A 7 -5.26 -18.17 -9.34
CA ALA A 7 -4.88 -19.22 -10.29
C ALA A 7 -4.62 -18.66 -11.70
N GLU A 8 -5.50 -17.77 -12.17
CA GLU A 8 -5.37 -17.13 -13.48
C GLU A 8 -4.13 -16.23 -13.57
N ASP A 9 -3.95 -15.34 -12.59
CA ASP A 9 -2.82 -14.41 -12.56
C ASP A 9 -1.49 -15.15 -12.39
N THR A 10 -1.45 -16.23 -11.59
CA THR A 10 -0.27 -17.09 -11.43
C THR A 10 0.10 -17.77 -12.75
N TYR A 11 -0.88 -18.32 -13.47
CA TYR A 11 -0.65 -18.94 -14.77
C TYR A 11 -0.09 -17.92 -15.76
N LYS A 12 -0.72 -16.74 -15.90
CA LYS A 12 -0.28 -15.68 -16.81
C LYS A 12 1.13 -15.21 -16.47
N GLY A 13 1.41 -14.98 -15.19
CA GLY A 13 2.70 -14.45 -14.73
C GLY A 13 3.85 -15.43 -14.95
N LEU A 14 3.64 -16.72 -14.67
CA LEU A 14 4.70 -17.72 -14.79
C LEU A 14 4.90 -18.25 -16.22
N THR A 15 3.96 -18.00 -17.13
CA THR A 15 4.09 -18.29 -18.57
C THR A 15 4.55 -17.09 -19.40
N SER A 16 4.70 -15.91 -18.77
CA SER A 16 5.23 -14.70 -19.39
C SER A 16 6.76 -14.74 -19.54
N TYR A 17 7.29 -13.94 -20.47
CA TYR A 17 8.71 -13.62 -20.55
C TYR A 17 8.91 -12.08 -20.57
N PRO A 18 9.51 -11.49 -19.53
CA PRO A 18 9.98 -12.12 -18.29
C PRO A 18 8.83 -12.63 -17.40
N LYS A 19 9.14 -13.60 -16.52
CA LYS A 19 8.19 -14.15 -15.54
C LYS A 19 7.91 -13.14 -14.42
N TYR A 20 6.68 -13.11 -13.92
CA TYR A 20 6.29 -12.26 -12.80
C TYR A 20 5.20 -12.89 -11.91
N LEU A 21 5.04 -12.36 -10.71
CA LEU A 21 3.93 -12.63 -9.79
C LEU A 21 3.48 -11.30 -9.19
N TYR A 22 2.18 -11.13 -8.91
CA TYR A 22 1.67 -9.90 -8.31
C TYR A 22 1.84 -9.90 -6.79
N SER A 23 2.46 -8.84 -6.23
CA SER A 23 2.70 -8.68 -4.78
C SER A 23 1.44 -8.73 -3.92
N LYS A 24 0.27 -8.37 -4.47
CA LYS A 24 -1.04 -8.51 -3.79
C LYS A 24 -1.30 -9.94 -3.27
N TYR A 25 -0.66 -10.95 -3.85
CA TYR A 25 -0.79 -12.35 -3.42
C TYR A 25 0.15 -12.76 -2.28
N ILE A 26 1.11 -11.90 -1.90
CA ILE A 26 1.95 -12.13 -0.72
C ILE A 26 1.09 -12.10 0.55
N TYR A 27 0.09 -11.22 0.60
CA TYR A 27 -0.81 -10.94 1.73
C TYR A 27 -1.88 -12.03 1.94
N ASP A 28 -1.44 -13.26 2.19
CA ASP A 28 -2.25 -14.25 2.89
C ASP A 28 -2.05 -14.12 4.41
N LYS A 29 -2.71 -14.96 5.22
CA LYS A 29 -2.60 -14.91 6.69
C LYS A 29 -1.14 -15.00 7.18
N LYS A 30 -0.26 -15.70 6.47
CA LYS A 30 1.16 -15.80 6.83
C LYS A 30 1.91 -14.53 6.39
N GLY A 31 1.68 -14.06 5.18
CA GLY A 31 2.27 -12.84 4.63
C GLY A 31 1.92 -11.60 5.43
N ASP A 32 0.67 -11.47 5.89
CA ASP A 32 0.26 -10.37 6.76
C ASP A 32 1.09 -10.32 8.04
N LYS A 33 1.31 -11.48 8.68
CA LYS A 33 2.15 -11.57 9.89
C LYS A 33 3.62 -11.26 9.60
N LEU A 34 4.13 -11.66 8.44
CA LEU A 34 5.49 -11.33 8.03
C LEU A 34 5.63 -9.82 7.78
N PHE A 35 4.64 -9.20 7.14
CA PHE A 35 4.62 -7.76 6.93
C PHE A 35 4.55 -6.98 8.25
N GLN A 36 3.80 -7.46 9.25
CA GLN A 36 3.83 -6.86 10.59
C GLN A 36 5.24 -6.89 11.20
N LYS A 37 5.96 -8.01 11.06
CA LYS A 37 7.37 -8.07 11.49
C LYS A 37 8.25 -7.10 10.72
N ILE A 38 8.06 -6.98 9.39
CA ILE A 38 8.78 -6.02 8.55
C ILE A 38 8.59 -4.60 9.09
N MET A 39 7.35 -4.20 9.38
CA MET A 39 7.03 -2.87 9.90
C MET A 39 7.66 -2.55 11.27
N ASP A 40 8.06 -3.57 12.03
CA ASP A 40 8.71 -3.43 13.33
C ASP A 40 10.26 -3.43 13.23
N MET A 41 10.83 -3.68 12.05
CA MET A 41 12.29 -3.70 11.84
C MET A 41 12.89 -2.29 11.86
N PRO A 42 14.10 -2.10 12.41
CA PRO A 42 14.77 -0.80 12.40
C PRO A 42 15.16 -0.33 10.99
N GLU A 43 15.35 -1.26 10.04
CA GLU A 43 15.63 -0.95 8.65
C GLU A 43 14.39 -0.39 7.92
N TYR A 44 13.19 -0.87 8.25
CA TYR A 44 11.94 -0.47 7.60
C TYR A 44 11.35 0.81 8.21
N TYR A 45 11.97 1.94 7.91
CA TYR A 45 11.64 3.25 8.49
C TYR A 45 10.26 3.82 8.11
N LEU A 46 9.59 3.30 7.08
CA LEU A 46 8.40 3.93 6.49
C LEU A 46 7.27 4.11 7.51
N THR A 47 6.97 3.03 8.25
CA THR A 47 5.85 3.00 9.20
C THR A 47 6.06 3.98 10.35
N SER A 48 7.26 4.02 10.93
CA SER A 48 7.60 4.93 12.03
C SER A 48 7.69 6.38 11.55
N SER A 49 8.26 6.62 10.36
CA SER A 49 8.36 7.96 9.78
C SER A 49 6.98 8.60 9.57
N GLU A 50 6.05 7.86 8.95
CA GLU A 50 4.69 8.36 8.74
C GLU A 50 3.94 8.54 10.07
N PHE A 51 4.09 7.61 11.01
CA PHE A 51 3.49 7.73 12.34
C PHE A 51 3.97 8.99 13.08
N ASP A 52 5.27 9.29 13.02
CA ASP A 52 5.85 10.49 13.63
C ASP A 52 5.37 11.76 12.96
N ILE A 53 5.22 11.78 11.63
CA ILE A 53 4.62 12.91 10.89
C ILE A 53 3.22 13.19 11.43
N LEU A 54 2.36 12.16 11.49
CA LEU A 54 0.99 12.28 11.96
C LEU A 54 0.94 12.78 13.40
N LYS A 55 1.79 12.23 14.27
CA LYS A 55 1.83 12.59 15.69
C LYS A 55 2.28 14.03 15.91
N LEU A 56 3.37 14.44 15.26
CA LEU A 56 3.95 15.79 15.42
C LEU A 56 3.09 16.87 14.76
N ASN A 57 2.41 16.54 13.66
CA ASN A 57 1.64 17.51 12.86
C ASN A 57 0.12 17.36 13.02
N ALA A 58 -0.36 16.54 13.97
CA ALA A 58 -1.78 16.23 14.14
C ALA A 58 -2.66 17.49 14.18
N ASP A 59 -2.20 18.54 14.87
CA ASP A 59 -2.89 19.83 14.91
C ASP A 59 -3.01 20.50 13.54
N ALA A 60 -1.90 20.63 12.83
CA ALA A 60 -1.86 21.29 11.54
C ALA A 60 -2.63 20.51 10.47
N ILE A 61 -2.53 19.17 10.49
CA ILE A 61 -3.25 18.28 9.57
C ILE A 61 -4.75 18.39 9.79
N THR A 62 -5.23 18.23 11.03
CA THR A 62 -6.67 18.32 11.32
C THR A 62 -7.24 19.73 11.16
N ASN A 63 -6.43 20.78 11.35
CA ASN A 63 -6.82 22.15 11.02
C ASN A 63 -7.08 22.31 9.52
N SER A 64 -6.23 21.73 8.66
CA SER A 64 -6.50 21.71 7.22
C SER A 64 -7.82 21.02 6.90
N PHE A 65 -8.12 19.90 7.56
CA PHE A 65 -9.35 19.13 7.31
C PHE A 65 -10.65 19.83 7.72
N SER A 66 -10.57 20.85 8.57
CA SER A 66 -11.72 21.47 9.24
C SER A 66 -12.82 21.92 8.26
N SER A 67 -14.07 21.78 8.70
CA SER A 67 -15.30 22.12 7.97
C SER A 67 -16.41 22.41 9.00
N GLU A 68 -17.22 23.45 8.76
CA GLU A 68 -18.32 23.83 9.68
C GLU A 68 -19.46 22.80 9.68
N ASP A 69 -19.78 22.27 8.50
CA ASP A 69 -20.81 21.24 8.29
C ASP A 69 -20.33 19.81 8.63
N GLY A 70 -19.05 19.70 9.02
CA GLY A 70 -18.38 18.43 9.27
C GLY A 70 -17.77 17.80 8.02
N LEU A 71 -17.23 16.59 8.18
CA LEU A 71 -16.54 15.88 7.11
C LEU A 71 -16.76 14.36 7.14
N ASP A 72 -16.55 13.71 6.00
CA ASP A 72 -16.40 12.27 5.89
C ASP A 72 -14.91 11.92 5.76
N LEU A 73 -14.35 11.27 6.78
CA LEU A 73 -12.96 10.83 6.80
C LEU A 73 -12.89 9.42 6.22
N ILE A 74 -12.46 9.31 4.96
CA ILE A 74 -12.46 8.08 4.20
C ILE A 74 -11.05 7.56 4.12
N GLU A 75 -10.78 6.31 4.51
CA GLU A 75 -9.43 5.74 4.45
C GLU A 75 -9.36 4.56 3.49
N LEU A 76 -8.52 4.65 2.47
CA LEU A 76 -8.27 3.57 1.52
C LEU A 76 -7.13 2.67 2.02
N GLY A 77 -7.46 1.43 2.36
CA GLY A 77 -6.51 0.47 2.93
C GLY A 77 -6.25 0.76 4.41
N ALA A 78 -7.32 0.71 5.21
CA ALA A 78 -7.27 1.15 6.61
C ALA A 78 -6.38 0.27 7.52
N GLY A 79 -6.20 -1.01 7.19
CA GLY A 79 -5.38 -1.91 8.01
C GLY A 79 -5.85 -1.94 9.48
N ASP A 80 -4.89 -1.92 10.41
CA ASP A 80 -5.15 -1.89 11.86
C ASP A 80 -5.52 -0.48 12.39
N GLY A 81 -5.53 0.53 11.53
CA GLY A 81 -5.82 1.93 11.85
C GLY A 81 -4.82 2.58 12.82
N LYS A 82 -3.66 1.97 13.13
CA LYS A 82 -2.69 2.48 14.11
C LYS A 82 -2.30 3.94 13.87
N LYS A 83 -2.10 4.30 12.60
CA LYS A 83 -1.79 5.67 12.15
C LYS A 83 -3.01 6.58 12.23
N THR A 84 -4.14 6.12 11.72
CA THR A 84 -5.38 6.92 11.64
C THR A 84 -5.98 7.23 12.99
N LYS A 85 -5.79 6.37 14.00
CA LYS A 85 -6.15 6.63 15.41
C LYS A 85 -5.58 7.95 15.93
N ILE A 86 -4.42 8.43 15.44
CA ILE A 86 -3.88 9.76 15.80
C ILE A 86 -4.82 10.87 15.33
N ILE A 87 -5.24 10.80 14.06
CA ILE A 87 -6.13 11.79 13.45
C ILE A 87 -7.51 11.74 14.10
N LEU A 88 -8.08 10.55 14.33
CA LEU A 88 -9.38 10.36 14.97
C LEU A 88 -9.41 10.99 16.37
N LYS A 89 -8.43 10.66 17.23
CA LYS A 89 -8.31 11.25 18.58
C LYS A 89 -8.20 12.77 18.53
N LYS A 90 -7.49 13.30 17.53
CA LYS A 90 -7.30 14.74 17.40
C LYS A 90 -8.56 15.47 16.92
N LEU A 91 -9.32 14.87 16.00
CA LEU A 91 -10.61 15.40 15.55
C LEU A 91 -11.63 15.42 16.70
N ILE A 92 -11.67 14.37 17.52
CA ILE A 92 -12.52 14.32 18.73
C ILE A 92 -12.12 15.41 19.72
N ALA A 93 -10.83 15.55 20.03
CA ALA A 93 -10.36 16.58 20.95
C ALA A 93 -10.71 18.02 20.50
N LYS A 94 -10.95 18.22 19.20
CA LYS A 94 -11.40 19.49 18.60
C LYS A 94 -12.92 19.62 18.49
N ASN A 95 -13.68 18.63 18.96
CA ASN A 95 -15.14 18.53 18.79
C ASN A 95 -15.55 18.64 17.30
N ALA A 96 -14.73 18.11 16.39
CA ALA A 96 -15.06 18.10 14.97
C ALA A 96 -16.25 17.16 14.72
N LYS A 97 -17.15 17.57 13.80
CA LYS A 97 -18.22 16.69 13.32
C LYS A 97 -17.68 15.83 12.19
N PHE A 98 -17.56 14.52 12.38
CA PHE A 98 -17.11 13.64 11.32
C PHE A 98 -17.65 12.22 11.44
N ASP A 99 -17.72 11.51 10.31
CA ASP A 99 -17.79 10.05 10.29
C ASP A 99 -16.46 9.49 9.79
N TYR A 100 -16.10 8.29 10.24
CA TYR A 100 -14.93 7.56 9.75
C TYR A 100 -15.36 6.36 8.90
N LEU A 101 -14.85 6.31 7.67
CA LEU A 101 -15.20 5.33 6.65
C LEU A 101 -13.94 4.55 6.24
N PRO A 102 -13.54 3.52 7.00
CA PRO A 102 -12.43 2.65 6.60
C PRO A 102 -12.83 1.73 5.46
N ILE A 103 -11.97 1.66 4.45
CA ILE A 103 -12.14 0.80 3.27
C ILE A 103 -11.00 -0.21 3.23
N ASP A 104 -11.35 -1.49 3.11
CA ASP A 104 -10.37 -2.56 2.94
C ASP A 104 -10.97 -3.71 2.10
N ILE A 105 -10.10 -4.51 1.47
CA ILE A 105 -10.51 -5.72 0.76
C ILE A 105 -10.86 -6.82 1.77
N SER A 106 -10.15 -6.86 2.91
CA SER A 106 -10.32 -7.85 3.96
C SER A 106 -11.41 -7.42 4.94
N GLN A 107 -12.53 -8.17 4.95
CA GLN A 107 -13.58 -7.96 5.95
C GLN A 107 -13.06 -8.21 7.37
N ASN A 108 -12.19 -9.21 7.55
CA ASN A 108 -11.60 -9.52 8.86
C ASN A 108 -10.83 -8.33 9.43
N VAL A 109 -10.04 -7.64 8.61
CA VAL A 109 -9.30 -6.43 9.02
C VAL A 109 -10.26 -5.31 9.43
N LEU A 110 -11.34 -5.11 8.67
CA LEU A 110 -12.35 -4.10 9.00
C LEU A 110 -13.08 -4.39 10.32
N ASP A 111 -13.39 -5.66 10.58
CA ASP A 111 -14.05 -6.09 11.82
C ASP A 111 -13.12 -5.89 13.03
N GLU A 112 -11.86 -6.34 12.93
CA GLU A 112 -10.84 -6.13 13.96
C GLU A 112 -10.60 -4.63 14.25
N LEU A 113 -10.52 -3.81 13.21
CA LEU A 113 -10.38 -2.35 13.35
C LEU A 113 -11.59 -1.73 14.06
N LYS A 114 -12.81 -2.12 13.66
CA LYS A 114 -14.05 -1.61 14.26
C LYS A 114 -14.14 -1.98 15.73
N ASP A 115 -13.82 -3.23 16.08
CA ASP A 115 -13.82 -3.70 17.46
C ASP A 115 -12.79 -2.95 18.30
N ALA A 116 -11.56 -2.78 17.78
CA ALA A 116 -10.53 -2.00 18.46
C ALA A 116 -10.95 -0.54 18.68
N LEU A 117 -11.55 0.11 17.67
CA LEU A 117 -12.03 1.49 17.79
C LEU A 117 -13.20 1.61 18.78
N SER A 118 -14.08 0.62 18.85
CA SER A 118 -15.20 0.63 19.81
C SER A 118 -14.75 0.65 21.27
N TYR A 119 -13.56 0.10 21.55
CA TYR A 119 -12.96 0.10 22.88
C TYR A 119 -12.04 1.31 23.10
N GLU A 120 -11.19 1.64 22.14
CA GLU A 120 -10.16 2.67 22.29
C GLU A 120 -10.66 4.10 22.06
N ILE A 121 -11.67 4.28 21.19
CA ILE A 121 -12.20 5.58 20.77
C ILE A 121 -13.72 5.49 20.50
N PRO A 122 -14.55 5.20 21.52
CA PRO A 122 -15.98 4.90 21.37
C PRO A 122 -16.80 6.06 20.77
N GLU A 123 -16.28 7.28 20.77
CA GLU A 123 -16.92 8.46 20.19
C GLU A 123 -16.88 8.48 18.65
N VAL A 124 -16.04 7.66 18.01
CA VAL A 124 -15.95 7.61 16.54
C VAL A 124 -17.12 6.83 15.96
N ASN A 125 -17.89 7.46 15.08
CA ASN A 125 -18.85 6.76 14.25
C ASN A 125 -18.13 6.07 13.08
N VAL A 126 -17.99 4.74 13.16
CA VAL A 126 -17.28 3.92 12.16
C VAL A 126 -18.26 3.27 11.17
N LYS A 127 -18.10 3.55 9.88
CA LYS A 127 -18.88 2.97 8.77
C LYS A 127 -17.97 2.17 7.84
N VAL A 128 -17.74 0.90 8.16
CA VAL A 128 -16.88 0.01 7.38
C VAL A 128 -17.39 -0.20 5.95
N GLN A 129 -16.48 -0.30 4.99
CA GLN A 129 -16.80 -0.52 3.58
C GLN A 129 -15.84 -1.56 2.98
N GLN A 130 -16.36 -2.75 2.67
CA GLN A 130 -15.56 -3.77 2.00
C GLN A 130 -15.48 -3.51 0.49
N GLY A 131 -14.27 -3.50 -0.06
CA GLY A 131 -14.09 -3.40 -1.51
C GLY A 131 -12.67 -3.05 -1.95
N THR A 132 -12.43 -3.15 -3.25
CA THR A 132 -11.22 -2.59 -3.85
C THR A 132 -11.33 -1.08 -3.91
N TYR A 133 -10.18 -0.38 -3.94
CA TYR A 133 -10.16 1.09 -3.99
C TYR A 133 -11.05 1.63 -5.11
N PHE A 134 -10.89 1.14 -6.35
CA PHE A 134 -11.66 1.63 -7.50
C PHE A 134 -13.18 1.44 -7.35
N LYS A 135 -13.64 0.26 -6.93
CA LYS A 135 -15.08 0.02 -6.76
C LYS A 135 -15.67 0.89 -5.66
N THR A 136 -14.89 1.18 -4.61
CA THR A 136 -15.37 2.03 -3.52
C THR A 136 -15.29 3.51 -3.88
N LEU A 137 -14.27 3.95 -4.63
CA LEU A 137 -14.14 5.31 -5.17
C LEU A 137 -15.34 5.69 -6.04
N GLU A 138 -15.88 4.76 -6.84
CA GLU A 138 -17.12 4.99 -7.60
C GLU A 138 -18.30 5.33 -6.67
N LYS A 139 -18.44 4.61 -5.56
CA LYS A 139 -19.46 4.87 -4.53
C LYS A 139 -19.20 6.17 -3.75
N LEU A 140 -17.95 6.62 -3.65
CA LEU A 140 -17.63 7.89 -2.97
C LEU A 140 -18.30 9.11 -3.61
N SER A 141 -18.65 9.02 -4.89
CA SER A 141 -19.43 10.06 -5.57
C SER A 141 -20.84 10.25 -4.97
N GLU A 142 -21.37 9.24 -4.29
CA GLU A 142 -22.65 9.29 -3.58
C GLU A 142 -22.54 10.06 -2.25
N TYR A 143 -21.34 10.18 -1.69
CA TYR A 143 -21.06 10.96 -0.47
C TYR A 143 -20.80 12.42 -0.85
N ASN A 144 -21.88 13.17 -1.07
CA ASN A 144 -21.83 14.54 -1.59
C ASN A 144 -22.44 15.60 -0.66
N THR A 145 -22.86 15.23 0.54
CA THR A 145 -23.50 16.16 1.50
C THR A 145 -22.50 16.88 2.41
N ARG A 146 -21.31 16.29 2.62
CA ARG A 146 -20.22 16.88 3.40
C ARG A 146 -18.92 16.79 2.63
N LYS A 147 -17.97 17.64 3.02
CA LYS A 147 -16.58 17.58 2.58
C LYS A 147 -15.98 16.20 2.85
N LYS A 148 -15.30 15.63 1.85
CA LYS A 148 -14.54 14.39 1.99
C LYS A 148 -13.07 14.68 2.29
N VAL A 149 -12.51 13.96 3.24
CA VAL A 149 -11.06 13.87 3.44
C VAL A 149 -10.67 12.42 3.20
N ILE A 150 -10.03 12.18 2.06
CA ILE A 150 -9.60 10.85 1.62
C ILE A 150 -8.16 10.63 2.11
N LEU A 151 -7.93 9.58 2.88
CA LEU A 151 -6.63 9.18 3.40
C LEU A 151 -6.10 7.99 2.60
N VAL A 152 -4.85 8.08 2.16
CA VAL A 152 -4.11 6.96 1.58
C VAL A 152 -2.71 6.91 2.21
N LEU A 153 -2.57 6.11 3.26
CA LEU A 153 -1.37 6.08 4.09
C LEU A 153 -0.44 4.92 3.68
N GLY A 154 0.81 4.97 4.12
CA GLY A 154 1.75 3.85 4.00
C GLY A 154 2.47 3.75 2.65
N SER A 155 2.34 4.76 1.79
CA SER A 155 3.00 4.81 0.48
C SER A 155 2.62 3.63 -0.42
N ASN A 156 1.38 3.13 -0.29
CA ASN A 156 0.83 2.09 -1.16
C ASN A 156 0.81 2.50 -2.64
N ILE A 157 0.76 3.80 -2.94
CA ILE A 157 0.94 4.32 -4.30
C ILE A 157 2.32 3.96 -4.89
N GLY A 158 3.30 3.67 -4.05
CA GLY A 158 4.60 3.15 -4.46
C GLY A 158 4.52 1.80 -5.19
N ASN A 159 3.47 1.02 -4.94
CA ASN A 159 3.29 -0.30 -5.57
C ASN A 159 2.75 -0.22 -7.01
N LEU A 160 2.60 1.00 -7.53
CA LEU A 160 2.12 1.28 -8.88
C LEU A 160 3.26 1.84 -9.72
N SER A 161 3.27 1.50 -11.02
CA SER A 161 4.06 2.27 -11.98
C SER A 161 3.55 3.72 -12.02
N HIS A 162 4.36 4.67 -12.49
CA HIS A 162 3.93 6.06 -12.59
C HIS A 162 2.64 6.23 -13.40
N LYS A 163 2.45 5.46 -14.48
CA LYS A 163 1.21 5.49 -15.26
C LYS A 163 0.00 5.04 -14.42
N GLU A 164 0.13 3.91 -13.72
CA GLU A 164 -0.92 3.41 -12.83
C GLU A 164 -1.19 4.35 -11.65
N ALA A 165 -0.15 5.04 -11.15
CA ALA A 165 -0.28 6.05 -10.10
C ALA A 165 -1.05 7.28 -10.58
N VAL A 166 -0.77 7.80 -11.79
CA VAL A 166 -1.57 8.86 -12.43
C VAL A 166 -3.02 8.41 -12.59
N ASP A 167 -3.25 7.21 -13.13
CA ASP A 167 -4.60 6.67 -13.32
C ASP A 167 -5.33 6.58 -11.97
N PHE A 168 -4.67 6.07 -10.92
CA PHE A 168 -5.24 5.97 -9.57
C PHE A 168 -5.61 7.34 -8.99
N LEU A 169 -4.70 8.32 -9.07
CA LEU A 169 -4.94 9.69 -8.62
C LEU A 169 -6.06 10.37 -9.41
N ALA A 170 -6.15 10.16 -10.72
CA ALA A 170 -7.19 10.71 -11.58
C ALA A 170 -8.58 10.16 -11.21
N HIS A 171 -8.66 8.87 -10.84
CA HIS A 171 -9.90 8.28 -10.33
C HIS A 171 -10.32 8.90 -8.99
N ILE A 172 -9.37 9.16 -8.08
CA ILE A 172 -9.65 9.89 -6.84
C ILE A 172 -10.15 11.31 -7.16
N ALA A 173 -9.45 12.05 -8.02
CA ALA A 173 -9.80 13.41 -8.40
C ALA A 173 -11.22 13.50 -9.00
N LYS A 174 -11.63 12.49 -9.77
CA LYS A 174 -12.99 12.40 -10.33
C LYS A 174 -14.07 12.26 -9.26
N ALA A 175 -13.77 11.58 -8.15
CA ALA A 175 -14.68 11.40 -7.02
C ALA A 175 -14.69 12.61 -6.04
N MET A 176 -13.73 13.52 -6.17
CA MET A 176 -13.60 14.71 -5.33
C MET A 176 -14.45 15.88 -5.82
N SER A 177 -15.09 16.60 -4.91
CA SER A 177 -15.57 17.97 -5.09
C SER A 177 -14.42 18.98 -4.97
N GLN A 178 -14.68 20.27 -5.20
CA GLN A 178 -13.69 21.34 -5.03
C GLN A 178 -13.30 21.56 -3.56
N GLU A 179 -14.13 21.16 -2.60
CA GLU A 179 -13.86 21.32 -1.17
C GLU A 179 -13.11 20.13 -0.57
N ASP A 180 -13.15 19.00 -1.25
CA ASP A 180 -12.57 17.75 -0.77
C ASP A 180 -11.04 17.82 -0.72
N MET A 181 -10.46 16.89 0.04
CA MET A 181 -9.01 16.73 0.14
C MET A 181 -8.60 15.29 -0.02
N LEU A 182 -7.43 15.09 -0.62
CA LEU A 182 -6.69 13.86 -0.54
C LEU A 182 -5.47 14.09 0.35
N PHE A 183 -5.31 13.29 1.39
CA PHE A 183 -4.12 13.25 2.24
C PHE A 183 -3.41 11.92 2.05
N MET A 184 -2.23 11.94 1.42
CA MET A 184 -1.55 10.72 0.99
C MET A 184 -0.07 10.72 1.37
N GLY A 185 0.41 9.57 1.84
CA GLY A 185 1.81 9.32 2.19
C GLY A 185 2.64 8.84 1.00
N PHE A 186 3.86 9.35 0.89
CA PHE A 186 4.83 9.03 -0.15
C PHE A 186 6.21 8.80 0.49
N ASP A 187 6.77 7.62 0.27
CA ASP A 187 8.16 7.33 0.61
C ASP A 187 9.10 8.10 -0.33
N GLN A 188 10.06 8.84 0.22
CA GLN A 188 10.89 9.76 -0.56
C GLN A 188 12.13 9.10 -1.16
N LYS A 189 12.66 9.63 -2.27
CA LYS A 189 14.01 9.31 -2.72
C LYS A 189 15.01 9.75 -1.64
N LYS A 190 16.01 8.90 -1.37
CA LYS A 190 17.02 9.10 -0.32
C LYS A 190 18.25 8.25 -0.63
N HIS A 191 19.16 8.15 0.34
CA HIS A 191 20.36 7.33 0.21
C HIS A 191 20.01 5.91 -0.29
N PRO A 192 20.54 5.45 -1.44
CA PRO A 192 20.20 4.16 -2.05
C PRO A 192 20.28 2.98 -1.09
N GLN A 193 21.35 2.90 -0.29
CA GLN A 193 21.52 1.82 0.67
C GLN A 193 20.42 1.81 1.74
N LYS A 194 19.91 2.97 2.16
CA LYS A 194 18.85 3.04 3.17
C LYS A 194 17.54 2.44 2.65
N ILE A 195 17.29 2.60 1.35
CA ILE A 195 16.15 1.95 0.69
C ILE A 195 16.44 0.46 0.56
N LEU A 196 17.61 0.05 0.07
CA LEU A 196 17.95 -1.37 -0.04
C LEU A 196 17.85 -2.11 1.30
N ASP A 197 18.38 -1.55 2.38
CA ASP A 197 18.33 -2.14 3.72
C ASP A 197 16.89 -2.36 4.19
N ALA A 198 15.96 -1.47 3.83
CA ALA A 198 14.54 -1.60 4.18
C ALA A 198 13.84 -2.76 3.47
N TYR A 199 14.31 -3.16 2.29
CA TYR A 199 13.70 -4.23 1.49
C TYR A 199 14.53 -5.53 1.46
N ASN A 200 15.78 -5.48 1.92
CA ASN A 200 16.71 -6.60 1.98
C ASN A 200 17.35 -6.65 3.38
N ASP A 201 16.50 -6.79 4.39
CA ASP A 201 16.92 -6.77 5.79
C ASP A 201 17.86 -7.94 6.11
N PRO A 202 18.88 -7.73 6.95
CA PRO A 202 19.85 -8.77 7.30
C PRO A 202 19.26 -9.92 8.12
N ALA A 203 18.05 -9.76 8.68
CA ALA A 203 17.36 -10.80 9.42
C ALA A 203 16.62 -11.79 8.50
N GLY A 204 16.53 -11.51 7.19
CA GLY A 204 15.88 -12.35 6.19
C GLY A 204 14.35 -12.37 6.27
N ILE A 205 13.75 -11.39 6.96
CA ILE A 205 12.29 -11.35 7.14
C ILE A 205 11.61 -10.98 5.81
N THR A 206 12.17 -10.03 5.05
CA THR A 206 11.66 -9.63 3.73
C THR A 206 11.90 -10.72 2.68
N GLU A 207 12.99 -11.48 2.81
CA GLU A 207 13.19 -12.70 2.00
C GLU A 207 12.09 -13.74 2.27
N GLU A 208 11.76 -14.02 3.54
CA GLU A 208 10.67 -14.93 3.88
C GLU A 208 9.32 -14.42 3.36
N PHE A 209 9.09 -13.11 3.45
CA PHE A 209 7.90 -12.44 2.92
C PHE A 209 7.78 -12.61 1.40
N ASN A 210 8.82 -12.32 0.64
CA ASN A 210 8.80 -12.46 -0.81
C ASN A 210 8.63 -13.94 -1.24
N LYS A 211 9.35 -14.86 -0.59
CA LYS A 211 9.22 -16.32 -0.84
C LYS A 211 7.85 -16.88 -0.47
N ASN A 212 7.06 -16.18 0.35
CA ASN A 212 5.71 -16.61 0.71
C ASN A 212 4.79 -16.77 -0.52
N LEU A 213 5.04 -16.07 -1.63
CA LEU A 213 4.34 -16.31 -2.90
C LEU A 213 4.44 -17.77 -3.35
N LEU A 214 5.64 -18.34 -3.30
CA LEU A 214 5.87 -19.72 -3.71
C LEU A 214 5.21 -20.70 -2.74
N VAL A 215 5.27 -20.41 -1.43
CA VAL A 215 4.60 -21.20 -0.39
C VAL A 215 3.08 -21.21 -0.59
N ARG A 216 2.50 -20.06 -0.93
CA ARG A 216 1.08 -19.93 -1.22
C ARG A 216 0.69 -20.70 -2.48
N ILE A 217 1.48 -20.61 -3.55
CA ILE A 217 1.25 -21.41 -4.78
C ILE A 217 1.31 -22.91 -4.47
N ASN A 218 2.28 -23.36 -3.67
CA ASN A 218 2.37 -24.75 -3.23
C ASN A 218 1.10 -25.19 -2.48
N THR A 219 0.63 -24.36 -1.55
CA THR A 219 -0.50 -24.66 -0.67
C THR A 219 -1.84 -24.63 -1.41
N GLU A 220 -2.11 -23.55 -2.15
CA GLU A 220 -3.43 -23.32 -2.75
C GLU A 220 -3.56 -23.93 -4.15
N LEU A 221 -2.48 -24.00 -4.93
CA LEU A 221 -2.50 -24.44 -6.34
C LEU A 221 -1.78 -25.78 -6.57
N GLY A 222 -1.23 -26.39 -5.52
CA GLY A 222 -0.50 -27.66 -5.62
C GLY A 222 0.80 -27.51 -6.41
N GLY A 223 1.46 -26.36 -6.25
CA GLY A 223 2.82 -26.13 -6.72
C GLY A 223 3.86 -27.00 -5.99
N GLU A 224 4.96 -27.27 -6.68
CA GLU A 224 6.10 -28.05 -6.15
C GLU A 224 7.37 -27.19 -6.06
N PHE A 225 7.23 -25.89 -5.78
CA PHE A 225 8.38 -25.01 -5.59
C PHE A 225 9.19 -25.44 -4.37
N ASN A 226 10.49 -25.71 -4.56
CA ASN A 226 11.45 -25.69 -3.47
C ASN A 226 11.91 -24.24 -3.23
N THR A 227 11.43 -23.60 -2.17
CA THR A 227 11.75 -22.21 -1.85
C THR A 227 13.24 -21.98 -1.61
N ASP A 228 13.98 -23.00 -1.18
CA ASP A 228 15.41 -22.91 -0.96
C ASP A 228 16.19 -22.84 -2.27
N ASN A 229 15.58 -23.15 -3.42
CA ASN A 229 16.20 -22.96 -4.73
C ASN A 229 16.04 -21.54 -5.28
N PHE A 230 15.35 -20.64 -4.58
CA PHE A 230 15.18 -19.25 -4.99
C PHE A 230 15.95 -18.32 -4.05
N LEU A 231 16.57 -17.31 -4.63
CA LEU A 231 17.21 -16.19 -3.95
C LEU A 231 16.26 -14.99 -3.97
N HIS A 232 16.08 -14.34 -2.83
CA HIS A 232 15.47 -13.01 -2.77
C HIS A 232 16.49 -11.98 -3.27
N TRP A 233 16.10 -11.15 -4.23
CA TRP A 233 16.98 -10.16 -4.82
C TRP A 233 16.27 -8.82 -5.00
N GLU A 234 16.77 -7.81 -4.28
CA GLU A 234 16.27 -6.44 -4.37
C GLU A 234 17.18 -5.56 -5.22
N THR A 235 16.56 -4.62 -5.92
CA THR A 235 17.28 -3.57 -6.66
C THR A 235 16.65 -2.23 -6.36
N TYR A 236 17.47 -1.17 -6.38
CA TYR A 236 16.99 0.19 -6.33
C TYR A 236 17.70 1.01 -7.40
N ASP A 237 16.92 1.62 -8.28
CA ASP A 237 17.40 2.56 -9.27
C ASP A 237 17.17 3.99 -8.76
N PRO A 238 18.24 4.73 -8.39
CA PRO A 238 18.12 6.07 -7.85
C PRO A 238 17.67 7.12 -8.87
N GLU A 239 17.84 6.87 -10.18
CA GLU A 239 17.41 7.82 -11.22
C GLU A 239 15.88 7.83 -11.31
N THR A 240 15.29 6.64 -11.45
CA THR A 240 13.84 6.48 -11.53
C THR A 240 13.18 6.55 -10.15
N GLY A 241 13.91 6.23 -9.08
CA GLY A 241 13.36 6.05 -7.75
C GLY A 241 12.69 4.69 -7.56
N THR A 242 12.90 3.73 -8.47
CA THR A 242 12.20 2.46 -8.44
C THR A 242 12.97 1.42 -7.64
N ALA A 243 12.39 0.93 -6.54
CA ALA A 243 12.80 -0.33 -5.94
C ALA A 243 12.03 -1.50 -6.60
N LYS A 244 12.71 -2.63 -6.81
CA LYS A 244 12.09 -3.86 -7.35
C LYS A 244 12.59 -5.09 -6.60
N SER A 245 11.63 -5.98 -6.36
CA SER A 245 11.83 -7.27 -5.74
C SER A 245 11.76 -8.40 -6.75
N PHE A 246 12.65 -9.38 -6.59
CA PHE A 246 12.71 -10.57 -7.43
C PHE A 246 12.91 -11.84 -6.61
N LEU A 247 12.39 -12.94 -7.14
CA LEU A 247 12.82 -14.30 -6.79
C LEU A 247 13.66 -14.84 -7.94
N VAL A 248 14.93 -15.16 -7.68
CA VAL A 248 15.88 -15.61 -8.69
C VAL A 248 16.18 -17.09 -8.50
N SER A 249 15.96 -17.90 -9.53
CA SER A 249 16.26 -19.33 -9.51
C SER A 249 17.79 -19.54 -9.39
N LYS A 250 18.26 -20.31 -8.42
CA LYS A 250 19.70 -20.56 -8.23
C LYS A 250 20.27 -21.62 -9.17
N ASN A 251 19.40 -22.44 -9.76
CA ASN A 251 19.78 -23.54 -10.63
C ASN A 251 18.71 -23.73 -11.71
N GLN A 252 19.05 -24.50 -12.75
CA GLN A 252 18.05 -24.95 -13.70
C GLN A 252 17.12 -25.94 -12.98
N GLN A 253 15.81 -25.67 -13.00
CA GLN A 253 14.82 -26.49 -12.32
C GLN A 253 13.48 -26.46 -13.03
N GLN A 254 12.69 -27.51 -12.79
CA GLN A 254 11.35 -27.65 -13.29
C GLN A 254 10.37 -27.68 -12.12
N VAL A 255 9.26 -26.96 -12.23
CA VAL A 255 8.23 -26.89 -11.19
C VAL A 255 6.88 -27.22 -11.80
N ASN A 256 6.18 -28.18 -11.20
CA ASN A 256 4.81 -28.54 -11.55
C ASN A 256 3.82 -27.81 -10.64
N ILE A 257 2.72 -27.31 -11.22
CA ILE A 257 1.59 -26.73 -10.49
C ILE A 257 0.33 -27.51 -10.87
N LYS A 258 -0.02 -28.48 -10.03
CA LYS A 258 -1.02 -29.51 -10.34
C LYS A 258 -2.38 -28.95 -10.71
N LYS A 259 -2.92 -27.98 -9.96
CA LYS A 259 -4.24 -27.41 -10.23
C LYS A 259 -4.30 -26.58 -11.52
N LEU A 260 -3.15 -26.13 -12.02
CA LEU A 260 -3.06 -25.39 -13.27
C LEU A 260 -2.74 -26.30 -14.47
N GLY A 261 -2.40 -27.58 -14.25
CA GLY A 261 -1.87 -28.44 -15.28
C GLY A 261 -0.63 -27.85 -15.95
N LEU A 262 0.19 -27.12 -15.18
CA LEU A 262 1.26 -26.28 -15.68
C LEU A 262 2.61 -26.82 -15.21
N GLU A 263 3.52 -27.01 -16.17
CA GLU A 263 4.94 -27.30 -15.94
C GLU A 263 5.74 -26.06 -16.34
N ILE A 264 6.59 -25.57 -15.46
CA ILE A 264 7.41 -24.37 -15.69
C ILE A 264 8.86 -24.75 -15.59
N ASN A 265 9.62 -24.36 -16.59
CA ASN A 265 11.07 -24.46 -16.57
C ASN A 265 11.67 -23.11 -16.16
N PHE A 266 12.67 -23.20 -15.29
CA PHE A 266 13.54 -22.10 -14.91
C PHE A 266 14.96 -22.41 -15.33
N ASP A 267 15.60 -21.47 -16.02
CA ASP A 267 17.05 -21.51 -16.18
C ASP A 267 17.75 -21.07 -14.88
N ALA A 268 19.03 -21.42 -14.74
CA ALA A 268 19.83 -20.88 -13.65
C ALA A 268 19.91 -19.34 -13.78
N TRP A 269 19.68 -18.65 -12.67
CA TRP A 269 19.63 -17.20 -12.53
C TRP A 269 18.45 -16.52 -13.24
N GLU A 270 17.43 -17.29 -13.64
CA GLU A 270 16.20 -16.71 -14.15
C GLU A 270 15.38 -16.05 -13.03
N SER A 271 14.89 -14.84 -13.27
CA SER A 271 14.14 -14.04 -12.30
C SER A 271 12.62 -14.14 -12.48
N ILE A 272 11.91 -14.11 -11.36
CA ILE A 272 10.49 -13.78 -11.26
C ILE A 272 10.40 -12.39 -10.61
N HIS A 273 9.87 -11.40 -11.31
CA HIS A 273 9.56 -10.10 -10.70
C HIS A 273 8.34 -10.23 -9.77
N THR A 274 8.42 -9.72 -8.54
CA THR A 274 7.36 -9.90 -7.53
C THR A 274 6.75 -8.59 -7.03
N GLU A 275 7.53 -7.52 -6.91
CA GLU A 275 7.06 -6.25 -6.38
C GLU A 275 7.83 -5.07 -6.96
N ILE A 276 7.14 -3.93 -7.04
CA ILE A 276 7.71 -2.62 -7.29
C ILE A 276 7.41 -1.73 -6.09
N SER A 277 8.35 -0.86 -5.70
CA SER A 277 8.09 0.20 -4.72
C SER A 277 8.76 1.50 -5.15
N GLN A 278 7.98 2.41 -5.72
CA GLN A 278 8.43 3.72 -6.16
C GLN A 278 8.72 4.63 -4.97
N LYS A 279 9.82 5.40 -5.12
CA LYS A 279 10.27 6.44 -4.21
C LYS A 279 10.21 7.77 -4.94
N TYR A 280 9.69 8.77 -4.25
CA TYR A 280 9.27 10.01 -4.89
C TYR A 280 10.11 11.19 -4.41
N ASP A 281 10.25 12.19 -5.25
CA ASP A 281 10.67 13.53 -4.85
C ASP A 281 9.52 14.50 -5.14
N ASP A 282 9.61 15.72 -4.60
CA ASP A 282 8.55 16.73 -4.72
C ASP A 282 8.22 17.03 -6.19
N SER A 283 9.20 16.94 -7.10
CA SER A 283 8.98 17.22 -8.52
C SER A 283 8.11 16.13 -9.15
N ILE A 284 8.39 14.86 -8.85
CA ILE A 284 7.59 13.74 -9.33
C ILE A 284 6.18 13.76 -8.70
N VAL A 285 6.04 14.08 -7.41
CA VAL A 285 4.71 14.18 -6.77
C VAL A 285 3.87 15.28 -7.41
N ASN A 286 4.47 16.45 -7.69
CA ASN A 286 3.78 17.55 -8.38
C ASN A 286 3.41 17.17 -9.82
N TRP A 287 4.29 16.48 -10.54
CA TRP A 287 3.99 15.99 -11.89
C TRP A 287 2.82 14.98 -11.89
N LEU A 288 2.84 14.00 -10.99
CA LEU A 288 1.74 13.03 -10.83
C LEU A 288 0.41 13.73 -10.53
N ALA A 289 0.44 14.72 -9.62
CA ALA A 289 -0.74 15.51 -9.30
C ALA A 289 -1.24 16.28 -10.53
N ASP A 290 -0.33 16.90 -11.27
CA ASP A 290 -0.66 17.73 -12.43
C ASP A 290 -1.40 16.94 -13.51
N GLU A 291 -0.86 15.77 -13.88
CA GLU A 291 -1.42 14.82 -14.85
C GLU A 291 -2.76 14.25 -14.39
N ALA A 292 -2.96 14.09 -13.08
CA ALA A 292 -4.18 13.57 -12.49
C ALA A 292 -5.28 14.62 -12.28
N GLY A 293 -5.04 15.90 -12.60
CA GLY A 293 -6.00 16.98 -12.34
C GLY A 293 -6.07 17.41 -10.87
N LEU A 294 -4.98 17.23 -10.13
CA LEU A 294 -4.81 17.61 -8.73
C LEU A 294 -3.70 18.66 -8.57
N LEU A 295 -3.72 19.39 -7.46
CA LEU A 295 -2.66 20.30 -7.04
C LEU A 295 -2.21 19.98 -5.62
N VAL A 296 -0.90 20.06 -5.37
CA VAL A 296 -0.34 19.91 -4.02
C VAL A 296 -0.56 21.23 -3.26
N GLU A 297 -1.36 21.20 -2.20
CA GLU A 297 -1.63 22.37 -1.35
C GLU A 297 -0.59 22.50 -0.22
N LYS A 298 -0.20 21.36 0.38
CA LYS A 298 0.69 21.34 1.53
C LYS A 298 1.38 19.99 1.67
N SER A 299 2.55 19.97 2.31
CA SER A 299 3.25 18.74 2.68
C SER A 299 3.73 18.76 4.13
N PHE A 300 3.91 17.58 4.72
CA PHE A 300 4.49 17.35 6.04
C PHE A 300 5.56 16.27 5.91
N SER A 301 6.76 16.52 6.43
CA SER A 301 7.87 15.57 6.41
C SER A 301 8.24 15.09 7.81
N ASP A 302 8.83 13.91 7.89
CA ASP A 302 9.54 13.49 9.09
C ASP A 302 10.85 14.30 9.22
N LYS A 303 11.51 14.17 10.37
CA LYS A 303 12.72 14.94 10.68
C LYS A 303 13.85 14.72 9.66
N GLU A 304 13.96 13.51 9.11
CA GLU A 304 15.03 13.13 8.18
C GLU A 304 14.63 13.34 6.72
N ASN A 305 13.40 13.81 6.44
CA ASN A 305 12.80 13.95 5.11
C ASN A 305 12.78 12.63 4.31
N TYR A 306 12.69 11.52 5.02
CA TYR A 306 12.59 10.19 4.44
C TYR A 306 11.19 9.86 3.95
N TYR A 307 10.18 10.51 4.51
CA TYR A 307 8.79 10.28 4.20
C TYR A 307 8.06 11.63 4.18
N LYS A 308 7.05 11.74 3.30
CA LYS A 308 6.19 12.92 3.27
C LYS A 308 4.73 12.53 3.12
N ASN A 309 3.86 13.24 3.84
CA ASN A 309 2.44 13.24 3.56
C ASN A 309 2.06 14.55 2.87
N TYR A 310 1.29 14.45 1.80
CA TYR A 310 0.84 15.59 0.98
C TYR A 310 -0.68 15.74 1.09
N ILE A 311 -1.14 17.00 1.15
CA ILE A 311 -2.53 17.38 0.93
C ILE A 311 -2.66 17.79 -0.53
N PHE A 312 -3.54 17.13 -1.27
CA PHE A 312 -3.92 17.48 -2.62
C PHE A 312 -5.34 18.03 -2.66
N ARG A 313 -5.56 18.97 -3.58
CA ARG A 313 -6.88 19.50 -3.96
C ARG A 313 -7.16 19.19 -5.43
N ARG A 314 -8.44 19.17 -5.77
CA ARG A 314 -8.87 19.14 -7.16
C ARG A 314 -8.53 20.48 -7.83
N LYS A 315 -8.07 20.43 -9.08
CA LYS A 315 -7.93 21.61 -9.94
C LYS A 315 -9.28 22.13 -10.44
#